data_AF-A0A9C9TH00-F1
#
_entry.id   AF-A0A9C9TH00-F1
#
_cell.length_a   1.000
_cell.length_b   1.000
_cell.length_c   1.000
_cell.angle_alpha   90.00
_cell.angle_beta   90.00
_cell.angle_gamma   90.00
#
_symmetry.space_group_name_H-M   'P 1'
#
loop_
_entity.id
_entity.type
_entity.pdbx_description
1 polymer ?
#
loop_
_entity_poly.entity_id
_entity_poly.type
_entity_poly.pdbx_seq_one_letter_code
_entity_poly.pdbx_strand_id
1 'polypeptide(L)'
;RAEHPCQALWEYERDRLPTTAEVVRLNRKGGPERVIDEVEKLAPGGFDQVDSVLSRAERQAIVSGYAGKAGFAAQSGGQTERRAANA
;
A
#
# COMPACT_ATOMS: atom_id res chain seq x y z
N ARG A 1 9.38 -10.91 -25.53
CA ARG A 1 8.50 -10.10 -26.41
C ARG A 1 7.37 -11.04 -26.81
N ALA A 2 6.11 -10.74 -26.47
CA ALA A 2 4.99 -11.61 -26.82
C ALA A 2 4.75 -11.56 -28.34
N GLU A 3 4.45 -12.71 -28.94
CA GLU A 3 4.25 -12.82 -30.40
C GLU A 3 2.88 -12.29 -30.83
N HIS A 4 1.89 -12.28 -29.92
CA HIS A 4 0.52 -11.80 -30.16
C HIS A 4 0.04 -10.85 -29.03
N PRO A 5 -0.68 -9.75 -29.32
CA PRO A 5 -1.17 -8.81 -28.30
C PRO A 5 -1.99 -9.47 -27.18
N CYS A 6 -2.84 -10.45 -27.51
CA CYS A 6 -3.61 -11.18 -26.49
C CYS A 6 -2.71 -11.98 -25.53
N GLN A 7 -1.56 -12.48 -25.99
CA GLN A 7 -0.61 -13.16 -25.12
C GLN A 7 0.02 -12.17 -24.13
N ALA A 8 0.39 -10.97 -24.60
CA ALA A 8 0.92 -9.92 -23.73
C ALA A 8 -0.09 -9.51 -22.64
N LEU A 9 -1.36 -9.36 -23.01
CA LEU A 9 -2.42 -9.02 -22.07
C LEU A 9 -2.67 -10.14 -21.04
N TRP A 10 -2.65 -11.40 -21.49
CA TRP A 10 -2.81 -12.55 -20.60
C TRP A 10 -1.66 -12.68 -19.59
N GLU A 11 -0.42 -12.53 -20.04
CA GLU A 11 0.75 -12.52 -19.15
C GLU A 11 0.68 -11.37 -18.14
N TYR A 12 0.33 -10.16 -18.60
CA TYR A 12 0.15 -9.00 -17.73
C TYR A 12 -0.96 -9.22 -16.68
N GLU A 13 -2.11 -9.74 -17.09
CA GLU A 13 -3.23 -10.02 -16.19
C GLU A 13 -2.84 -11.05 -15.14
N ARG A 14 -2.21 -12.16 -15.54
CA ARG A 14 -1.76 -13.22 -14.63
C ARG A 14 -0.85 -12.67 -13.52
N ASP A 15 0.02 -11.73 -13.85
CA ASP A 15 0.98 -11.16 -12.91
C ASP A 15 0.34 -10.07 -12.03
N ARG A 16 -0.56 -9.25 -12.60
CA ARG A 16 -1.13 -8.08 -11.89
C ARG A 16 -2.37 -8.43 -11.08
N LEU A 17 -3.25 -9.28 -11.59
CA LEU A 17 -4.55 -9.57 -10.98
C LEU A 17 -4.44 -10.05 -9.52
N PRO A 18 -3.54 -10.99 -9.16
CA PRO A 18 -3.42 -11.43 -7.77
C PRO A 18 -2.93 -10.31 -6.84
N THR A 19 -1.94 -9.53 -7.30
CA THR A 19 -1.34 -8.45 -6.51
C THR A 19 -2.32 -7.30 -6.28
N THR A 20 -3.03 -6.87 -7.33
CA THR A 20 -4.01 -5.77 -7.21
C THR A 20 -5.24 -6.20 -6.41
N ALA A 21 -5.68 -7.46 -6.53
CA ALA A 21 -6.76 -8.00 -5.71
C ALA A 21 -6.40 -8.01 -4.22
N GLU A 22 -5.17 -8.38 -3.86
CA GLU A 22 -4.67 -8.33 -2.48
C GLU A 22 -4.67 -6.89 -1.94
N VAL A 23 -4.24 -5.90 -2.73
CA VAL A 23 -4.30 -4.48 -2.35
C VAL A 23 -5.73 -4.05 -2.04
N VAL A 24 -6.69 -4.35 -2.92
CA VAL A 24 -8.11 -4.03 -2.69
C VAL A 24 -8.62 -4.71 -1.41
N ARG A 25 -8.24 -5.96 -1.17
CA ARG A 25 -8.61 -6.71 0.03
C ARG A 25 -8.03 -6.08 1.31
N LEU A 26 -6.80 -5.56 1.26
CA LEU A 26 -6.18 -4.87 2.40
C LEU A 26 -6.84 -3.51 2.66
N ASN A 27 -7.19 -2.77 1.61
CA ASN A 27 -7.94 -1.51 1.74
C ASN A 27 -9.27 -1.74 2.44
N ARG A 28 -10.00 -2.81 2.08
CA ARG A 28 -11.26 -3.19 2.75
C ARG A 28 -11.10 -3.60 4.22
N LYS A 29 -9.91 -4.04 4.62
CA LYS A 29 -9.58 -4.33 6.04
C LYS A 29 -9.14 -3.09 6.81
N GLY A 30 -9.18 -1.91 6.18
CA GLY A 30 -8.79 -0.63 6.77
C GLY A 30 -7.36 -0.19 6.45
N GLY A 31 -6.51 -1.05 5.85
CA GLY A 31 -5.16 -0.71 5.39
C GLY A 31 -4.39 0.29 6.27
N PRO A 32 -3.83 1.36 5.70
CA PRO A 32 -3.19 2.45 6.44
C PRO A 32 -4.21 3.41 7.09
N GLU A 33 -5.44 3.49 6.58
CA GLU A 33 -6.52 4.34 7.10
C GLU A 33 -6.92 3.98 8.54
N ARG A 34 -6.62 2.76 9.00
CA ARG A 34 -6.82 2.38 10.41
C ARG A 34 -6.15 3.35 11.38
N VAL A 35 -5.11 4.08 10.98
CA VAL A 35 -4.55 5.14 11.84
C VAL A 35 -5.62 6.17 12.21
N ILE A 36 -6.47 6.56 11.26
CA ILE A 36 -7.58 7.48 11.51
C ILE A 36 -8.59 6.85 12.46
N ASP A 37 -8.99 5.60 12.20
CA ASP A 37 -9.95 4.88 13.06
C ASP A 37 -9.44 4.77 14.51
N GLU A 38 -8.16 4.47 14.71
CA GLU A 38 -7.59 4.35 16.07
C GLU A 38 -7.45 5.71 16.75
N VAL A 39 -7.10 6.77 16.00
CA VAL A 39 -7.06 8.13 16.55
C VAL A 39 -8.45 8.60 16.96
N GLU A 40 -9.48 8.37 16.14
CA GLU A 40 -10.87 8.73 16.43
C GLU A 40 -11.39 8.04 17.69
N LYS A 41 -11.06 6.74 17.88
CA LYS A 41 -11.42 6.00 19.09
C LYS A 41 -10.80 6.61 20.36
N LEU A 42 -9.58 7.12 20.27
CA LEU A 42 -8.83 7.67 21.40
C LEU A 42 -9.15 9.14 21.67
N ALA A 43 -9.52 9.90 20.64
CA ALA A 43 -9.76 11.34 20.70
C ALA A 43 -11.01 11.76 19.90
N PRO A 44 -12.22 11.27 20.26
CA PRO A 44 -13.46 11.54 19.50
C PRO A 44 -13.91 13.01 19.56
N GLY A 45 -13.37 13.80 20.49
CA GLY A 45 -13.59 15.24 20.59
C GLY A 45 -12.60 16.07 19.75
N GLY A 46 -11.71 15.42 19.00
CA GLY A 46 -10.60 16.06 18.31
C GLY A 46 -9.35 16.19 19.19
N PHE A 47 -8.29 16.73 18.58
CA PHE A 47 -6.96 16.92 19.17
C PHE A 47 -6.18 17.96 18.35
N ASP A 48 -5.21 18.63 18.97
CA ASP A 48 -4.33 19.58 18.27
C ASP A 48 -3.08 18.91 17.70
N GLN A 49 -2.59 17.85 18.35
CA GLN A 49 -1.36 17.14 17.99
C GLN A 49 -1.59 15.63 17.96
N VAL A 50 -1.37 14.99 16.81
CA VAL A 50 -1.61 13.54 16.68
C VAL A 50 -0.64 12.72 17.52
N ASP A 51 0.58 13.21 17.73
CA ASP A 51 1.60 12.51 18.53
C ASP A 51 1.23 12.41 20.02
N SER A 52 0.31 13.25 20.52
CA SER A 52 -0.21 13.13 21.88
C SER A 52 -1.35 12.10 22.00
N VAL A 53 -1.92 11.65 20.88
CA VAL A 53 -3.00 10.65 20.84
C VAL A 53 -2.43 9.26 20.53
N LEU A 54 -1.54 9.19 19.55
CA LEU A 54 -1.00 7.94 19.02
C LEU A 54 0.42 8.23 18.57
N SER A 55 1.45 7.58 19.12
CA SER A 55 2.83 7.94 18.79
C SER A 55 3.18 7.62 17.32
N ARG A 56 4.22 8.27 16.79
CA ARG A 56 4.73 7.96 15.44
C ARG A 56 5.05 6.48 15.25
N ALA A 57 5.63 5.83 16.26
CA ALA A 57 6.01 4.41 16.19
C ALA A 57 4.77 3.51 16.06
N GLU A 58 3.72 3.79 16.83
CA GLU A 58 2.46 3.06 16.77
C GLU A 58 1.73 3.28 15.44
N ARG A 59 1.65 4.52 14.95
CA ARG A 59 1.10 4.81 13.61
C ARG A 59 1.89 4.08 12.52
N GLN A 60 3.22 4.05 12.64
CA GLN A 60 4.07 3.36 11.67
C GLN A 60 3.89 1.84 11.72
N ALA A 61 3.67 1.25 12.89
CA ALA A 61 3.35 -0.17 13.02
C ALA A 61 2.03 -0.53 12.29
N ILE A 62 1.02 0.35 12.37
CA ILE A 62 -0.25 0.17 11.64
C ILE A 62 -0.03 0.20 10.11
N VAL A 63 0.80 1.12 9.61
CA VAL A 63 1.04 1.32 8.17
C VAL A 63 1.99 0.27 7.57
N SER A 64 2.97 -0.22 8.35
CA SER A 64 4.04 -1.09 7.84
C SER A 64 3.54 -2.40 7.25
N GLY A 65 2.45 -2.96 7.79
CA GLY A 65 1.81 -4.17 7.25
C GLY A 65 1.18 -3.99 5.86
N TYR A 66 0.84 -2.77 5.48
CA TYR A 66 0.28 -2.42 4.17
C TYR A 66 1.37 -2.12 3.14
N ALA A 67 2.39 -1.34 3.52
CA ALA A 67 3.45 -0.89 2.61
C ALA A 67 4.18 -2.05 1.91
N GLY A 68 4.47 -3.13 2.65
CA GLY A 68 5.08 -4.35 2.09
C GLY A 68 4.27 -5.00 0.97
N LYS A 69 2.94 -4.99 1.09
CA LYS A 69 2.04 -5.70 0.17
C LYS A 69 1.58 -4.85 -1.00
N ALA A 70 1.47 -3.53 -0.81
CA ALA A 70 1.10 -2.60 -1.87
C ALA A 70 2.29 -2.17 -2.75
N GLY A 71 3.48 -2.74 -2.53
CA GLY A 71 4.68 -2.40 -3.30
C GLY A 71 5.29 -1.05 -2.95
N PHE A 72 4.89 -0.45 -1.82
CA PHE A 72 5.43 0.82 -1.30
C PHE A 72 6.52 0.62 -0.24
N ALA A 73 6.85 -0.63 0.12
CA ALA A 73 8.03 -0.89 0.93
C ALA A 73 9.23 -0.29 0.22
N ALA A 74 9.85 0.70 0.84
CA ALA A 74 11.05 1.33 0.34
C ALA A 74 12.08 0.22 0.09
N GLN A 75 12.35 -0.08 -1.18
CA GLN A 75 13.57 -0.75 -1.53
C GLN A 75 14.67 0.26 -1.24
N SER A 76 15.44 0.01 -0.17
CA SER A 76 16.69 0.71 0.10
C SER A 76 17.61 0.47 -1.11
N GLY A 77 17.53 1.36 -2.10
CA GLY A 77 18.30 1.32 -3.35
C GLY A 77 17.56 0.63 -4.51
N GLY A 78 17.26 1.39 -5.57
CA GLY A 78 16.84 0.81 -6.87
C GLY A 78 15.55 1.34 -7.49
N GLN A 79 15.22 2.64 -7.36
CA GLN A 79 14.07 3.22 -8.06
C GLN A 79 14.33 3.59 -9.54
N THR A 80 15.56 3.49 -10.04
CA THR A 80 15.90 4.00 -11.39
C THR A 80 15.41 3.11 -12.54
N GLU A 81 15.27 1.79 -12.37
CA GLU A 81 15.12 0.89 -13.52
C GLU A 81 13.67 0.56 -13.92
N ARG A 82 12.68 0.72 -13.02
CA ARG A 82 11.30 0.23 -13.29
C ARG A 82 10.42 1.18 -14.13
N ARG A 83 10.81 2.45 -14.29
CA ARG A 83 10.04 3.41 -15.12
C ARG A 83 10.25 3.23 -16.62
N ALA A 84 11.36 2.61 -17.05
CA ALA A 84 11.68 2.46 -18.47
C ALA A 84 10.95 1.28 -19.16
N ALA A 85 10.35 0.36 -18.42
CA ALA A 85 9.75 -0.87 -18.96
C ALA A 85 8.27 -0.73 -19.39
N ASN A 86 7.65 0.44 -19.20
CA ASN A 86 6.25 0.72 -19.58
C ASN A 86 6.12 1.89 -20.57
N ALA A 87 7.19 2.24 -21.27
CA ALA A 87 7.19 3.22 -22.37
C ALA A 87 7.24 2.51 -23.73
#